data_AF-A0A0G4M965-F1
#
_entry.id   AF-A0A0G4M965-F1
#
_cell.length_a   1.000
_cell.length_b   1.000
_cell.length_c   1.000
_cell.angle_alpha   90.00
_cell.angle_beta   90.00
_cell.angle_gamma   90.00
#
_symmetry.space_group_name_H-M   'P 1'
#
loop_
_entity.id
_entity.type
_entity.pdbx_description
1 polymer ?
#
loop_
_entity_poly.entity_id
_entity_poly.type
_entity_poly.pdbx_seq_one_letter_code
_entity_poly.pdbx_strand_id
1 'polypeptide(L)'
;MDTFIKESTQQSERVAKAKVLITKRMDTWFMGEPLKSNGVSDAILEQCLLPRIILSKIDSEYSFALIKYIHELSCPNFRLMALYDRLFKANRLRGMLFTCTVQEGVYLGHFFHLILRELNKWHKSSADYEKEAIGKSKRSGGYLGFATAFDEEGHPTSHLDHAEFQDVLYGWHKNINLALKACLSGTEWTHIR
;
A
#
# COMPACT_ATOMS: atom_id res chain seq x y z
N MET A 1 28.90 11.92 20.44
CA MET A 1 28.22 10.62 20.53
C MET A 1 26.90 10.76 21.29
N ASP A 2 26.91 11.44 22.43
CA ASP A 2 25.71 11.66 23.27
C ASP A 2 24.56 12.41 22.60
N THR A 3 24.84 13.39 21.73
CA THR A 3 23.80 14.13 20.98
C THR A 3 23.02 13.21 20.04
N PHE A 4 23.69 12.33 19.28
CA PHE A 4 23.02 11.38 18.39
C PHE A 4 22.20 10.34 19.15
N ILE A 5 22.70 9.88 20.30
CA ILE A 5 21.96 8.96 21.17
C ILE A 5 20.70 9.65 21.68
N LYS A 6 20.80 10.90 22.12
CA LYS A 6 19.66 11.71 22.57
C LYS A 6 18.62 11.91 21.47
N GLU A 7 19.05 12.27 20.26
CA GLU A 7 18.16 12.45 19.10
C GLU A 7 17.45 11.15 18.71
N SER A 8 18.17 10.02 18.70
CA SER A 8 17.60 8.70 18.40
C SER A 8 16.51 8.31 19.41
N THR A 9 16.75 8.54 20.70
CA THR A 9 15.76 8.29 21.75
C THR A 9 14.53 9.19 21.57
N GLN A 10 14.73 10.48 21.34
CA GLN A 10 13.63 11.42 21.11
C GLN A 10 12.80 11.06 19.87
N GLN A 11 13.46 10.60 18.80
CA GLN A 11 12.77 10.15 17.59
C GLN A 11 11.94 8.88 17.85
N SER A 12 12.48 7.93 18.62
CA SER A 12 11.76 6.72 19.01
C SER A 12 10.52 7.03 19.84
N GLU A 13 10.62 7.98 20.78
CA GLU A 13 9.47 8.46 21.56
C GLU A 13 8.41 9.13 20.69
N ARG A 14 8.83 9.95 19.72
CA ARG A 14 7.92 10.61 18.77
C ARG A 14 7.16 9.59 17.93
N VAL A 15 7.85 8.58 17.42
CA VAL A 15 7.23 7.48 16.67
C VAL A 15 6.23 6.72 17.54
N ALA A 16 6.58 6.41 18.79
CA ALA A 16 5.68 5.75 19.73
C ALA A 16 4.41 6.57 19.98
N LYS A 17 4.55 7.88 20.23
CA LYS A 17 3.42 8.80 20.41
C LYS A 17 2.54 8.87 19.16
N ALA A 18 3.16 8.97 17.97
CA ALA A 18 2.43 8.98 16.70
C ALA A 18 1.63 7.68 16.51
N LYS A 19 2.23 6.52 16.77
CA LYS A 19 1.55 5.22 16.70
C LYS A 19 0.33 5.15 17.61
N VAL A 20 0.45 5.62 18.86
CA VAL A 20 -0.68 5.69 19.80
C VAL A 20 -1.78 6.62 19.29
N LEU A 21 -1.43 7.77 18.71
CA LEU A 21 -2.41 8.71 18.14
C LEU A 21 -3.15 8.12 16.94
N ILE A 22 -2.43 7.43 16.06
CA ILE A 22 -3.01 6.72 14.90
C ILE A 22 -4.03 5.71 15.40
N THR A 23 -3.63 4.79 16.29
CA THR A 23 -4.51 3.74 16.80
C THR A 23 -5.75 4.30 17.50
N LYS A 24 -5.66 5.46 18.17
CA LYS A 24 -6.81 6.10 18.83
C LYS A 24 -7.79 6.80 17.88
N ARG A 25 -7.37 7.14 16.66
CA ARG A 25 -8.16 7.97 15.74
C ARG A 25 -8.60 7.25 14.47
N MET A 26 -7.96 6.12 14.17
CA MET A 26 -8.14 5.43 12.91
C MET A 26 -9.57 4.96 12.63
N ASP A 27 -10.37 4.71 13.68
CA ASP A 27 -11.75 4.24 13.56
C ASP A 27 -12.66 5.22 12.78
N THR A 28 -12.30 6.51 12.74
CA THR A 28 -13.08 7.55 12.07
C THR A 28 -12.43 8.08 10.80
N TRP A 29 -11.33 7.50 10.34
CA TRP A 29 -10.57 8.04 9.20
C TRP A 29 -11.27 7.79 7.86
N PHE A 30 -11.87 6.61 7.71
CA PHE A 30 -12.46 6.19 6.45
C PHE A 30 -13.95 5.96 6.64
N MET A 31 -14.74 6.88 6.10
CA MET A 31 -16.20 6.77 6.08
C MET A 31 -16.62 5.89 4.91
N GLY A 32 -17.64 5.04 5.12
CA GLY A 32 -18.21 4.21 4.06
C GLY A 32 -18.50 2.79 4.52
N GLU A 33 -18.78 1.93 3.54
CA GLU A 33 -19.04 0.50 3.73
C GLU A 33 -17.78 -0.31 3.35
N PRO A 34 -17.42 -1.38 4.09
CA PRO A 34 -16.23 -2.20 3.81
C PRO A 34 -16.19 -2.77 2.38
N LEU A 35 -17.36 -3.07 1.81
CA LEU A 35 -17.50 -3.62 0.45
C LEU A 35 -17.32 -2.55 -0.65
N LYS A 36 -17.48 -1.26 -0.33
CA LYS A 36 -17.35 -0.13 -1.27
C LYS A 36 -16.04 0.65 -1.04
N SER A 37 -14.94 -0.07 -0.83
CA SER A 37 -13.62 0.50 -0.49
C SER A 37 -12.90 1.24 -1.64
N ASN A 38 -13.43 1.21 -2.86
CA ASN A 38 -12.81 1.85 -4.03
C ASN A 38 -12.69 3.37 -3.87
N GLY A 39 -13.72 4.05 -3.37
CA GLY A 39 -13.71 5.50 -3.17
C GLY A 39 -12.68 5.92 -2.12
N VAL A 40 -12.61 5.17 -1.01
CA VAL A 40 -11.59 5.36 0.04
C VAL A 40 -10.18 5.15 -0.54
N SER A 41 -9.99 4.08 -1.33
CA SER A 41 -8.71 3.77 -1.96
C SER A 41 -8.25 4.88 -2.92
N ASP A 42 -9.16 5.40 -3.75
CA ASP A 42 -8.86 6.54 -4.62
C ASP A 42 -8.53 7.80 -3.83
N ALA A 43 -9.28 8.12 -2.78
CA ALA A 43 -9.00 9.30 -1.95
C ALA A 43 -7.62 9.20 -1.30
N ILE A 44 -7.26 8.05 -0.74
CA ILE A 44 -5.93 7.80 -0.16
C ILE A 44 -4.83 7.97 -1.21
N LEU A 45 -5.02 7.40 -2.41
CA LEU A 45 -4.04 7.50 -3.48
C LEU A 45 -3.86 8.96 -3.93
N GLU A 46 -4.93 9.62 -4.33
CA GLU A 46 -4.87 10.95 -4.95
C GLU A 46 -4.53 12.06 -3.95
N GLN A 47 -5.09 12.00 -2.74
CA GLN A 47 -4.99 13.11 -1.78
C GLN A 47 -3.85 12.94 -0.78
N CYS A 48 -3.32 11.73 -0.61
CA CYS A 48 -2.30 11.46 0.42
C CYS A 48 -1.01 10.87 -0.16
N LEU A 49 -1.10 9.74 -0.87
CA LEU A 49 0.08 8.98 -1.26
C LEU A 49 0.81 9.59 -2.45
N LEU A 50 0.13 9.77 -3.57
CA LEU A 50 0.73 10.26 -4.82
C LEU A 50 1.42 11.63 -4.66
N PRO A 51 0.80 12.67 -4.05
CA PRO A 51 1.48 13.94 -3.87
C PRO A 51 2.69 13.86 -2.94
N ARG A 52 2.75 12.85 -2.06
CA ARG A 52 3.84 12.68 -1.10
C ARG A 52 5.00 11.87 -1.64
N ILE A 53 4.73 10.77 -2.36
CA ILE A 53 5.74 9.85 -2.90
C ILE A 53 6.74 10.59 -3.80
N ILE A 54 6.27 11.57 -4.59
CA ILE A 54 7.09 12.33 -5.51
C ILE A 54 8.00 13.39 -4.85
N LEU A 55 7.83 13.68 -3.55
CA LEU A 55 8.61 14.74 -2.88
C LEU A 55 10.06 14.30 -2.58
N SER A 56 10.23 13.07 -2.10
CA SER A 56 11.55 12.56 -1.72
C SER A 56 11.55 11.03 -1.60
N LYS A 57 12.75 10.45 -1.62
CA LYS A 57 12.94 9.01 -1.34
C LYS A 57 12.46 8.63 0.07
N ILE A 58 12.66 9.50 1.06
CA ILE A 58 12.23 9.27 2.45
C ILE A 58 10.71 9.27 2.54
N ASP A 59 10.04 10.16 1.81
CA ASP A 59 8.58 10.21 1.76
C ASP A 59 7.97 9.00 1.06
N SER A 60 8.66 8.44 0.06
CA SER A 60 8.30 7.15 -0.54
C SER A 60 8.39 6.00 0.48
N GLU A 61 9.48 5.93 1.25
CA GLU A 61 9.64 4.92 2.32
C GLU A 61 8.61 5.07 3.43
N TYR A 62 8.36 6.31 3.86
CA TYR A 62 7.35 6.62 4.85
C TYR A 62 5.94 6.25 4.36
N SER A 63 5.60 6.59 3.12
CA SER A 63 4.31 6.25 2.51
C SER A 63 4.08 4.74 2.50
N PHE A 64 5.09 3.96 2.13
CA PHE A 64 5.03 2.50 2.19
C PHE A 64 4.82 1.99 3.62
N ALA A 65 5.65 2.47 4.57
CA ALA A 65 5.55 2.07 5.97
C ALA A 65 4.20 2.45 6.60
N LEU A 66 3.61 3.59 6.22
CA LEU A 66 2.31 4.04 6.69
C LEU A 66 1.19 3.14 6.18
N ILE A 67 1.15 2.82 4.88
CA ILE A 67 0.14 1.91 4.30
C ILE A 67 0.20 0.56 4.98
N LYS A 68 1.41 0.01 5.15
CA LYS A 68 1.63 -1.25 5.86
C LYS A 68 1.11 -1.18 7.29
N TYR A 69 1.42 -0.11 8.01
CA TYR A 69 0.98 0.06 9.39
C TYR A 69 -0.56 0.17 9.50
N ILE A 70 -1.22 0.90 8.58
CA ILE A 70 -2.69 1.01 8.53
C ILE A 70 -3.32 -0.37 8.25
N HIS A 71 -2.72 -1.14 7.33
CA HIS A 71 -3.15 -2.51 7.05
C HIS A 71 -3.04 -3.42 8.28
N GLU A 72 -1.89 -3.41 8.96
CA GLU A 72 -1.64 -4.21 10.15
C GLU A 72 -2.58 -3.84 11.31
N LEU A 73 -2.95 -2.56 11.43
CA LEU A 73 -3.92 -2.12 12.43
C LEU A 73 -5.37 -2.49 12.09
N SER A 74 -5.64 -3.05 10.90
CA SER A 74 -7.00 -3.40 10.46
C SER A 74 -7.95 -2.22 10.48
N CYS A 75 -7.51 -1.08 9.93
CA CYS A 75 -8.31 0.14 9.92
C CYS A 75 -9.68 -0.08 9.27
N PRO A 76 -10.80 0.31 9.92
CA PRO A 76 -12.13 0.17 9.36
C PRO A 76 -12.21 0.77 7.95
N ASN A 77 -12.92 0.09 7.05
CA ASN A 77 -13.14 0.49 5.65
C ASN A 77 -11.87 0.59 4.76
N PHE A 78 -10.68 0.29 5.30
CA PHE A 78 -9.45 0.22 4.53
C PHE A 78 -9.17 -1.20 4.04
N ARG A 79 -9.07 -1.37 2.73
CA ARG A 79 -8.71 -2.67 2.11
C ARG A 79 -7.46 -2.52 1.26
N LEU A 80 -6.37 -3.14 1.70
CA LEU A 80 -5.08 -3.10 1.02
C LEU A 80 -5.16 -3.66 -0.41
N MET A 81 -5.90 -4.76 -0.62
CA MET A 81 -6.13 -5.32 -1.94
C MET A 81 -6.78 -4.30 -2.87
N ALA A 82 -7.84 -3.62 -2.41
CA ALA A 82 -8.51 -2.58 -3.21
C ALA A 82 -7.58 -1.39 -3.50
N LEU A 83 -6.75 -0.96 -2.53
CA LEU A 83 -5.77 0.08 -2.75
C LEU A 83 -4.77 -0.30 -3.86
N TYR A 84 -4.26 -1.52 -3.85
CA TYR A 84 -3.33 -2.03 -4.86
C TYR A 84 -3.99 -2.27 -6.21
N ASP A 85 -5.23 -2.76 -6.25
CA ASP A 85 -6.02 -2.85 -7.48
C ASP A 85 -6.19 -1.48 -8.15
N ARG A 86 -6.41 -0.42 -7.36
CA ARG A 86 -6.50 0.95 -7.86
C ARG A 86 -5.12 1.47 -8.32
N LEU A 87 -4.08 1.26 -7.52
CA LEU A 87 -2.71 1.72 -7.79
C LEU A 87 -2.15 1.10 -9.08
N PHE A 88 -2.28 -0.21 -9.24
CA PHE A 88 -1.73 -0.97 -10.37
C PHE A 88 -2.65 -0.99 -11.60
N LYS A 89 -3.62 -0.07 -11.73
CA LYS A 89 -4.35 0.10 -12.99
C LYS A 89 -3.40 0.62 -14.06
N ALA A 90 -3.33 -0.05 -15.21
CA ALA A 90 -2.41 0.30 -16.30
C ALA A 90 -2.50 1.78 -16.73
N ASN A 91 -3.72 2.33 -16.85
CA ASN A 91 -3.91 3.74 -17.21
C ASN A 91 -3.42 4.71 -16.13
N ARG A 92 -3.59 4.37 -14.85
CA ARG A 92 -3.10 5.18 -13.73
C ARG A 92 -1.57 5.16 -13.72
N LEU A 93 -0.96 3.99 -13.82
CA LEU A 93 0.49 3.83 -13.88
C LEU A 93 1.10 4.65 -15.03
N ARG A 94 0.50 4.57 -16.24
CA ARG A 94 0.90 5.39 -17.37
C ARG A 94 0.81 6.88 -17.07
N GLY A 95 -0.31 7.34 -16.51
CA GLY A 95 -0.51 8.74 -16.15
C GLY A 95 0.55 9.23 -15.18
N MET A 96 0.82 8.46 -14.13
CA MET A 96 1.85 8.78 -13.14
C MET A 96 3.25 8.87 -13.75
N LEU A 97 3.63 7.90 -14.58
CA LEU A 97 4.93 7.90 -15.25
C LEU A 97 5.09 9.08 -16.21
N PHE A 98 4.04 9.43 -16.95
CA PHE A 98 4.07 10.56 -17.87
C PHE A 98 4.26 11.91 -17.15
N THR A 99 3.61 12.10 -16.00
CA THR A 99 3.65 13.38 -15.29
C THR A 99 4.91 13.57 -14.45
N CYS A 100 5.56 12.49 -14.01
CA CYS A 100 6.76 12.57 -13.17
C CYS A 100 7.96 13.08 -13.96
N THR A 101 8.71 14.03 -13.40
CA THR A 101 10.10 14.30 -13.77
C THR A 101 11.00 13.07 -13.58
N VAL A 102 12.21 13.09 -14.13
CA VAL A 102 13.17 11.98 -13.98
C VAL A 102 13.42 11.65 -12.50
N GLN A 103 13.60 12.67 -11.67
CA GLN A 103 13.85 12.49 -10.24
C GLN A 103 12.62 11.94 -9.50
N GLU A 104 11.43 12.45 -9.81
CA GLU A 104 10.18 11.95 -9.23
C GLU A 104 9.92 10.50 -9.66
N GLY A 105 10.28 10.14 -10.89
CA GLY A 105 10.23 8.76 -11.40
C GLY A 105 11.12 7.81 -10.60
N VAL A 106 12.29 8.25 -10.14
CA VAL A 106 13.17 7.47 -9.25
C VAL A 106 12.49 7.22 -7.90
N TYR A 107 11.85 8.22 -7.31
CA TYR A 107 11.15 8.06 -6.03
C TYR A 107 9.93 7.14 -6.17
N LEU A 108 9.14 7.35 -7.22
CA LEU A 108 8.02 6.48 -7.54
C LEU A 108 8.45 5.03 -7.78
N GLY A 109 9.53 4.83 -8.53
CA GLY A 109 10.12 3.50 -8.75
C GLY A 109 10.59 2.85 -7.44
N HIS A 110 11.18 3.61 -6.53
CA HIS A 110 11.54 3.13 -5.19
C HIS A 110 10.31 2.70 -4.38
N PHE A 111 9.23 3.48 -4.42
CA PHE A 111 7.97 3.11 -3.78
C PHE A 111 7.40 1.80 -4.33
N PHE A 112 7.37 1.63 -5.66
CA PHE A 112 6.95 0.38 -6.28
C PHE A 112 7.85 -0.80 -5.93
N HIS A 113 9.17 -0.59 -5.88
CA HIS A 113 10.11 -1.61 -5.45
C HIS A 113 9.80 -2.12 -4.04
N LEU A 114 9.49 -1.23 -3.09
CA LEU A 114 9.15 -1.61 -1.71
C LEU A 114 7.88 -2.49 -1.66
N ILE A 115 6.83 -2.09 -2.40
CA ILE A 115 5.57 -2.85 -2.49
C ILE A 115 5.83 -4.21 -3.13
N LEU A 116 6.45 -4.24 -4.32
CA LEU A 116 6.68 -5.49 -5.06
C LEU A 116 7.58 -6.47 -4.30
N ARG A 117 8.54 -5.96 -3.52
CA ARG A 117 9.39 -6.80 -2.66
C ARG A 117 8.57 -7.51 -1.59
N GLU A 118 7.62 -6.81 -0.97
CA GLU A 118 6.71 -7.40 0.03
C GLU A 118 5.75 -8.40 -0.61
N LEU A 119 5.12 -8.02 -1.72
CA LEU A 119 4.23 -8.92 -2.47
C LEU A 119 4.95 -10.19 -2.94
N ASN A 120 6.20 -10.09 -3.38
CA ASN A 120 7.02 -11.24 -3.76
C ASN A 120 7.35 -12.17 -2.57
N LYS A 121 7.53 -11.61 -1.37
CA LYS A 121 7.71 -12.41 -0.15
C LYS A 121 6.44 -13.23 0.12
N TRP A 122 5.28 -12.59 0.06
CA TRP A 122 3.98 -13.26 0.23
C TRP A 122 3.71 -14.30 -0.87
N HIS A 123 4.09 -14.01 -2.11
CA HIS A 123 3.91 -14.93 -3.24
C HIS A 123 4.69 -16.25 -3.04
N LYS A 124 5.92 -16.16 -2.52
CA LYS A 124 6.81 -17.32 -2.34
C LYS A 124 6.45 -18.20 -1.15
N SER A 125 5.77 -17.64 -0.15
CA SER A 125 5.56 -18.28 1.14
C SER A 125 4.13 -18.06 1.62
N SER A 126 3.33 -19.12 1.56
CA SER A 126 1.96 -19.10 2.10
C SER A 126 1.95 -18.76 3.60
N ALA A 127 2.94 -19.24 4.36
CA ALA A 127 3.07 -18.91 5.78
C ALA A 127 3.29 -17.41 6.04
N ASP A 128 4.12 -16.75 5.23
CA ASP A 128 4.32 -15.29 5.33
C ASP A 128 3.05 -14.52 4.92
N TYR A 129 2.35 -14.98 3.87
CA TYR A 129 1.08 -14.40 3.46
C TYR A 129 0.01 -14.49 4.56
N GLU A 130 -0.18 -15.67 5.14
CA GLU A 130 -1.16 -15.88 6.22
C GLU A 130 -0.84 -15.05 7.46
N LYS A 131 0.45 -14.89 7.79
CA LYS A 131 0.90 -14.14 8.95
C LYS A 131 0.81 -12.63 8.74
N GLU A 132 1.26 -12.13 7.59
CA GLU A 132 1.49 -10.68 7.37
C GLU A 132 0.40 -10.01 6.54
N ALA A 133 -0.21 -10.71 5.57
CA ALA A 133 -1.28 -10.15 4.74
C ALA A 133 -2.67 -10.45 5.33
N ILE A 134 -2.87 -11.66 5.83
CA ILE A 134 -4.15 -12.06 6.45
C ILE A 134 -4.17 -11.76 7.95
N GLY A 135 -3.03 -11.84 8.64
CA GLY A 135 -2.98 -11.60 10.07
C GLY A 135 -3.68 -12.69 10.90
N LYS A 136 -3.70 -13.96 10.43
CA LYS A 136 -4.39 -15.10 11.10
C LYS A 136 -3.98 -15.31 12.56
N SER A 137 -2.83 -14.77 12.99
CA SER A 137 -2.36 -14.81 14.37
C SER A 137 -3.08 -13.84 15.32
N LYS A 138 -3.90 -12.89 14.83
CA LYS A 138 -4.62 -11.94 15.68
C LYS A 138 -5.95 -12.52 16.14
N ARG A 139 -6.33 -12.23 17.39
CA ARG A 139 -7.57 -12.72 18.04
C ARG A 139 -8.87 -12.24 17.37
N SER A 140 -8.79 -11.30 16.42
CA SER A 140 -9.93 -10.59 15.81
C SER A 140 -10.29 -11.07 14.39
N GLY A 141 -10.04 -12.33 14.05
CA GLY A 141 -10.45 -12.91 12.77
C GLY A 141 -9.54 -12.62 11.57
N GLY A 142 -8.64 -11.63 11.65
CA GLY A 142 -7.67 -11.30 10.60
C GLY A 142 -7.67 -9.82 10.22
N TYR A 143 -6.92 -9.46 9.18
CA TYR A 143 -6.83 -8.12 8.62
C TYR A 143 -7.89 -7.92 7.53
N LEU A 144 -8.48 -6.73 7.49
CA LEU A 144 -9.48 -6.37 6.47
C LEU A 144 -8.88 -6.26 5.05
N GLY A 145 -7.55 -6.22 4.93
CA GLY A 145 -6.85 -5.90 3.69
C GLY A 145 -7.17 -6.83 2.52
N PHE A 146 -7.29 -8.13 2.80
CA PHE A 146 -7.58 -9.21 1.84
C PHE A 146 -8.85 -10.00 2.21
N ALA A 147 -9.70 -9.44 3.06
CA ALA A 147 -10.98 -10.05 3.41
C ALA A 147 -11.92 -10.06 2.19
N THR A 148 -12.65 -11.15 1.96
CA THR A 148 -13.55 -11.34 0.81
C THR A 148 -15.02 -11.29 1.23
N ALA A 149 -15.35 -11.73 2.44
CA ALA A 149 -16.67 -11.57 3.05
C ALA A 149 -16.58 -10.99 4.46
N PHE A 150 -17.66 -10.34 4.89
CA PHE A 150 -17.78 -9.68 6.18
C PHE A 150 -19.07 -10.13 6.87
N ASP A 151 -19.08 -10.12 8.20
CA ASP A 151 -20.29 -10.29 9.01
C ASP A 151 -21.09 -8.97 9.11
N GLU A 152 -22.22 -9.01 9.82
CA GLU A 152 -23.07 -7.83 10.06
C GLU A 152 -22.37 -6.75 10.92
N GLU A 153 -21.28 -7.12 11.61
CA GLU A 153 -20.50 -6.28 12.52
C GLU A 153 -19.24 -5.70 11.84
N GLY A 154 -18.95 -6.12 10.60
CA GLY A 154 -17.82 -5.67 9.79
C GLY A 154 -16.51 -6.45 10.00
N HIS A 155 -16.52 -7.56 10.73
CA HIS A 155 -15.37 -8.45 10.86
C HIS A 155 -15.23 -9.37 9.64
N PRO A 156 -13.99 -9.74 9.26
CA PRO A 156 -13.77 -10.55 8.08
C PRO A 156 -14.12 -12.02 8.36
N THR A 157 -15.09 -12.56 7.63
CA THR A 157 -15.51 -13.97 7.75
C THR A 157 -14.66 -14.90 6.87
N SER A 158 -14.21 -14.40 5.72
CA SER A 158 -13.34 -15.12 4.80
C SER A 158 -12.29 -14.18 4.22
N HIS A 159 -11.18 -14.78 3.79
CA HIS A 159 -10.04 -14.09 3.21
C HIS A 159 -9.71 -14.72 1.87
N LEU A 160 -9.01 -13.95 1.04
CA LEU A 160 -8.43 -14.43 -0.20
C LEU A 160 -7.42 -15.53 0.09
N ASP A 161 -7.54 -16.67 -0.59
CA ASP A 161 -6.60 -17.77 -0.42
C ASP A 161 -5.26 -17.45 -1.08
N HIS A 162 -4.19 -18.16 -0.69
CA HIS A 162 -2.86 -17.90 -1.22
C HIS A 162 -2.77 -18.07 -2.74
N ALA A 163 -3.46 -19.06 -3.31
CA ALA A 163 -3.51 -19.27 -4.76
C ALA A 163 -4.23 -18.12 -5.49
N GLU A 164 -5.37 -17.68 -4.96
CA GLU A 164 -6.11 -16.55 -5.51
C GLU A 164 -5.30 -15.24 -5.41
N PHE A 165 -4.54 -15.07 -4.33
CA PHE A 165 -3.58 -13.97 -4.20
C PHE A 165 -2.50 -13.99 -5.28
N GLN A 166 -1.97 -15.17 -5.63
CA GLN A 166 -0.99 -15.29 -6.72
C GLN A 166 -1.57 -14.87 -8.07
N ASP A 167 -2.84 -15.20 -8.35
CA ASP A 167 -3.54 -14.78 -9.56
C ASP A 167 -3.77 -13.26 -9.60
N VAL A 168 -4.19 -12.67 -8.47
CA VAL A 168 -4.34 -11.21 -8.33
C VAL A 168 -3.00 -10.51 -8.56
N LEU A 169 -1.93 -11.02 -7.94
CA LEU A 169 -0.58 -10.48 -8.10
C LEU A 169 -0.10 -10.57 -9.55
N TYR A 170 -0.37 -11.69 -10.23
CA TYR A 170 -0.11 -11.82 -11.67
C TYR A 170 -0.85 -10.74 -12.47
N GLY A 171 -2.12 -10.46 -12.13
CA GLY A 171 -2.90 -9.37 -12.72
C GLY A 171 -2.23 -7.99 -12.56
N TRP A 172 -1.73 -7.68 -11.36
CA TRP A 172 -0.99 -6.44 -11.11
C TRP A 172 0.32 -6.37 -11.92
N HIS A 173 1.09 -7.45 -11.98
CA HIS A 173 2.29 -7.53 -12.81
C HIS A 173 1.98 -7.34 -14.30
N LYS A 174 0.91 -7.96 -14.79
CA LYS A 174 0.45 -7.77 -16.17
C LYS A 174 0.15 -6.29 -16.46
N ASN A 175 -0.54 -5.60 -15.56
CA ASN A 175 -0.84 -4.19 -15.73
C ASN A 175 0.41 -3.29 -15.70
N ILE A 176 1.37 -3.59 -14.82
CA ILE A 176 2.67 -2.90 -14.80
C ILE A 176 3.38 -3.07 -16.14
N ASN A 177 3.49 -4.31 -16.63
CA ASN A 177 4.13 -4.61 -17.91
C ASN A 177 3.43 -3.90 -19.09
N LEU A 178 2.10 -3.88 -19.10
CA LEU A 178 1.31 -3.17 -20.11
C LEU A 178 1.57 -1.65 -20.08
N ALA A 179 1.62 -1.06 -18.88
CA ALA A 179 1.90 0.36 -18.72
C ALA A 179 3.32 0.71 -19.20
N LEU A 180 4.33 -0.05 -18.76
CA LEU A 180 5.72 0.16 -19.16
C LEU A 180 5.93 -0.04 -20.66
N LYS A 181 5.35 -1.10 -21.24
CA LYS A 181 5.42 -1.34 -22.69
C LYS A 181 4.82 -0.17 -23.47
N ALA A 182 3.68 0.36 -23.03
CA ALA A 182 3.05 1.50 -23.67
C ALA A 182 3.95 2.75 -23.62
N CYS A 183 4.52 3.07 -22.45
CA CYS A 183 5.42 4.21 -22.29
C CYS A 183 6.69 4.05 -23.14
N LEU A 184 7.35 2.91 -23.09
CA LEU A 184 8.61 2.66 -23.82
C LEU A 184 8.42 2.50 -25.34
N SER A 185 7.22 2.14 -25.79
CA SER A 185 6.89 2.08 -27.22
C SER A 185 6.57 3.44 -27.84
N GLY A 186 6.33 4.45 -27.01
CA GLY A 186 6.06 5.80 -27.48
C GLY A 186 7.32 6.46 -28.05
N THR A 187 7.14 7.42 -28.96
CA THR A 187 8.23 8.25 -29.50
C THR A 187 8.45 9.52 -28.68
N GLU A 188 7.57 9.79 -27.71
CA GLU A 188 7.64 10.96 -26.85
C GLU A 188 8.72 10.80 -25.78
N TRP A 189 9.68 11.72 -25.76
CA TRP A 189 10.80 11.69 -24.80
C TRP A 189 10.34 11.59 -23.34
N THR A 190 9.24 12.24 -22.98
CA THR A 190 8.67 12.22 -21.62
C THR A 190 8.34 10.81 -21.13
N HIS A 191 7.96 9.91 -22.04
CA HIS A 191 7.66 8.52 -21.72
C HIS A 191 8.89 7.59 -21.72
N ILE A 192 10.01 8.01 -22.32
CA ILE A 192 11.22 7.19 -22.53
C ILE A 192 12.28 7.43 -21.44
N ARG A 193 12.34 8.64 -20.90
CA ARG A 193 13.36 9.12 -19.95
C ARG A 193 13.42 8.37 -18.62
#